data_AF-A0A2H3DXG3-F1
#
_entry.id   AF-A0A2H3DXG3-F1
#
_cell.length_a   1.000
_cell.length_b   1.000
_cell.length_c   1.000
_cell.angle_alpha   90.00
_cell.angle_beta   90.00
_cell.angle_gamma   90.00
#
_symmetry.space_group_name_H-M   'P 1'
#
loop_
_entity.id
_entity.type
_entity.pdbx_description
1 polymer ?
#
loop_
_entity_poly.entity_id
_entity_poly.type
_entity_poly.pdbx_seq_one_letter_code
_entity_poly.pdbx_strand_id
1 'polypeptide(L)'
;MARNFLLLSVVFSLASCLVYAHSHHDNLTDEQKNAPVDAILWIHMSLQALVWGLLFPAGMVLGITRSRWHVPLQSTGFALTLAGYFLGHKHKGRMFLNSVHGTYANILFIPIFTQLALGIYLKLHIHEKSIRPYMVRLHGVIGKAYPIFGWVQMVFGIATFRGYCRGGHLGQCLAHYIMGGGFIAYGIIMAILLLVGEAWVRRSGRSPEWWDSWVIMLWVSIFNTFTEHHGGGWSVKDMQHTILGVLWWCGGALGIFLARNNQRNVVPGVIIILTGWGMSEHAQALMISTKVHAMFGYTLMLAGFTRIIEICFFSSPTNPEAPVEDDDNSEHTLAAQSPRFSSGMGLPSESSRTSAAKVFRHLPPFLLVSAG
;
A
#
# COMPACT_ATOMS: atom_id res chain seq x y z
N MET A 1 7.66 -16.95 -7.57
CA MET A 1 6.83 -15.83 -7.07
C MET A 1 7.30 -14.49 -7.65
N ALA A 2 8.61 -14.23 -7.73
CA ALA A 2 9.19 -13.03 -8.36
C ALA A 2 8.76 -12.76 -9.82
N ARG A 3 8.60 -13.81 -10.65
CA ARG A 3 8.19 -13.67 -12.06
C ARG A 3 6.77 -13.10 -12.24
N ASN A 4 5.87 -13.35 -11.29
CA ASN A 4 4.49 -12.84 -11.34
C ASN A 4 4.40 -11.41 -10.80
N PHE A 5 5.26 -11.03 -9.86
CA PHE A 5 5.40 -9.65 -9.40
C PHE A 5 5.94 -8.76 -10.52
N LEU A 6 6.98 -9.22 -11.22
CA LEU A 6 7.54 -8.47 -12.35
C LEU A 6 6.51 -8.22 -13.47
N LEU A 7 5.68 -9.22 -13.78
CA LEU A 7 4.59 -9.08 -14.77
C LEU A 7 3.51 -8.09 -14.32
N LEU A 8 3.14 -8.07 -13.03
CA LEU A 8 2.18 -7.09 -12.51
C LEU A 8 2.76 -5.68 -12.50
N SER A 9 4.03 -5.52 -12.14
CA SER A 9 4.74 -4.24 -12.17
C SER A 9 4.86 -3.69 -13.60
N VAL A 10 5.17 -4.55 -14.58
CA VAL A 10 5.27 -4.17 -15.99
C VAL A 10 3.90 -3.80 -16.57
N VAL A 11 2.82 -4.50 -16.19
CA VAL A 11 1.45 -4.14 -16.60
C VAL A 11 1.01 -2.80 -15.99
N PHE A 12 1.38 -2.53 -14.72
CA PHE A 12 1.14 -1.23 -14.11
C PHE A 12 1.95 -0.10 -14.78
N SER A 13 3.22 -0.35 -15.11
CA SER A 13 4.08 0.62 -15.80
C SER A 13 3.62 0.90 -17.25
N LEU A 14 3.12 -0.11 -17.97
CA LEU A 14 2.54 0.08 -19.30
C LEU A 14 1.20 0.82 -19.26
N ALA A 15 0.40 0.61 -18.21
CA ALA A 15 -0.83 1.37 -18.02
C ALA A 15 -0.58 2.85 -17.70
N SER A 16 0.51 3.18 -16.98
CA SER A 16 0.89 4.57 -16.71
C SER A 16 1.37 5.33 -17.95
N CYS A 17 2.02 4.66 -18.91
CA CYS A 17 2.47 5.29 -20.15
C CYS A 17 1.33 5.57 -21.15
N LEU A 18 0.17 4.92 -20.99
CA LEU A 18 -1.00 5.13 -21.87
C LEU A 18 -1.89 6.31 -21.43
N VAL A 19 -1.56 7.00 -20.33
CA VAL A 19 -2.24 8.25 -19.94
C VAL A 19 -1.56 9.44 -20.63
N TYR A 20 -1.48 9.38 -21.97
CA TYR A 20 -1.26 10.58 -22.77
C TYR A 20 -2.58 11.34 -22.82
N ALA A 21 -2.65 12.44 -22.07
CA ALA A 21 -3.85 13.26 -21.95
C ALA A 21 -4.20 13.89 -23.31
N HIS A 22 -5.23 13.36 -23.98
CA HIS A 22 -5.91 14.09 -25.07
C HIS A 22 -6.73 15.24 -24.50
N SER A 23 -6.48 16.46 -25.00
CA SER A 23 -7.25 17.67 -24.67
C SER A 23 -8.61 17.64 -25.37
N HIS A 24 -9.65 17.17 -24.69
CA HIS A 24 -11.04 17.37 -25.11
C HIS A 24 -11.63 18.59 -24.40
N HIS A 25 -12.04 19.58 -25.19
CA HIS A 25 -12.68 20.82 -24.76
C HIS A 25 -14.17 20.59 -24.46
N ASP A 26 -14.49 19.87 -23.40
CA ASP A 26 -15.86 19.87 -22.87
C ASP A 26 -16.01 21.06 -21.93
N ASN A 27 -16.43 22.22 -22.44
CA ASN A 27 -16.58 23.42 -21.62
C ASN A 27 -17.83 23.32 -20.73
N LEU A 28 -17.65 22.94 -19.46
CA LEU A 28 -18.69 23.11 -18.42
C LEU A 28 -18.84 24.59 -18.07
N THR A 29 -20.08 25.04 -17.87
CA THR A 29 -20.38 26.37 -17.33
C THR A 29 -19.88 26.50 -15.89
N ASP A 30 -19.51 27.71 -15.45
CA ASP A 30 -18.97 27.91 -14.10
C ASP A 30 -20.01 27.66 -12.99
N GLU A 31 -21.30 27.80 -13.31
CA GLU A 31 -22.41 27.40 -12.44
C GLU A 31 -22.43 25.88 -12.21
N GLN A 32 -22.22 25.08 -13.26
CA GLN A 32 -22.19 23.61 -13.15
C GLN A 32 -20.95 23.09 -12.39
N LYS A 33 -19.83 23.81 -12.47
CA LYS A 33 -18.60 23.47 -11.74
C LYS A 33 -18.68 23.79 -10.25
N ASN A 34 -19.42 24.83 -9.88
CA ASN A 34 -19.52 25.34 -8.50
C ASN A 34 -20.84 24.96 -7.80
N ALA A 35 -21.73 24.25 -8.48
CA ALA A 35 -22.95 23.72 -7.90
C ALA A 35 -22.65 22.87 -6.65
N PRO A 36 -23.55 22.87 -5.65
CA PRO A 36 -23.39 22.08 -4.45
C PRO A 36 -23.31 20.58 -4.77
N VAL A 37 -22.60 19.86 -3.90
CA VAL A 37 -22.52 18.40 -3.96
C VAL A 37 -23.87 17.82 -3.55
N ASP A 38 -24.52 17.13 -4.49
CA ASP A 38 -25.80 16.49 -4.26
C ASP A 38 -25.66 15.27 -3.32
N ALA A 39 -26.74 14.91 -2.62
CA ALA A 39 -26.78 13.76 -1.73
C ALA A 39 -26.42 12.45 -2.45
N ILE A 40 -26.81 12.30 -3.72
CA ILE A 40 -26.46 11.14 -4.55
C ILE A 40 -24.94 11.00 -4.70
N LEU A 41 -24.23 12.11 -4.88
CA LEU A 41 -22.78 12.11 -5.05
C LEU A 41 -22.08 11.80 -3.72
N TRP A 42 -22.59 12.30 -2.60
CA TRP A 42 -22.12 11.89 -1.27
C TRP A 42 -22.30 10.40 -1.02
N ILE A 43 -23.48 9.85 -1.31
CA ILE A 43 -23.76 8.42 -1.18
C ILE A 43 -22.82 7.60 -2.07
N HIS A 44 -22.58 8.03 -3.32
CA HIS A 44 -21.61 7.39 -4.21
C HIS A 44 -20.21 7.34 -3.58
N MET A 45 -19.70 8.47 -3.11
CA MET A 45 -18.35 8.56 -2.54
C MET A 45 -18.21 7.69 -1.29
N SER A 46 -19.16 7.79 -0.35
CA SER A 46 -19.14 7.00 0.89
C SER A 46 -19.29 5.51 0.63
N LEU A 47 -20.20 5.11 -0.26
CA LEU A 47 -20.41 3.72 -0.62
C LEU A 47 -19.17 3.12 -1.29
N GLN A 48 -18.58 3.81 -2.26
CA GLN A 48 -17.39 3.32 -2.96
C GLN A 48 -16.17 3.27 -2.04
N ALA A 49 -15.99 4.25 -1.15
CA ALA A 49 -14.93 4.21 -0.15
C ALA A 49 -15.06 2.99 0.78
N LEU A 50 -16.29 2.66 1.22
CA LEU A 50 -16.54 1.48 2.05
C LEU A 50 -16.29 0.17 1.29
N VAL A 51 -16.74 0.09 0.04
CA VAL A 51 -16.62 -1.13 -0.76
C VAL A 51 -15.16 -1.40 -1.13
N TRP A 52 -14.43 -0.40 -1.64
CA TRP A 52 -13.04 -0.55 -2.06
C TRP A 52 -12.05 -0.53 -0.89
N GLY A 53 -12.33 0.25 0.15
CA GLY A 53 -11.44 0.38 1.32
C GLY A 53 -11.58 -0.73 2.35
N LEU A 54 -12.79 -1.28 2.55
CA LEU A 54 -13.04 -2.27 3.60
C LEU A 54 -13.54 -3.61 3.06
N LEU A 55 -14.60 -3.60 2.26
CA LEU A 55 -15.32 -4.83 1.89
C LEU A 55 -14.47 -5.75 0.99
N PHE A 56 -13.86 -5.22 -0.06
CA PHE A 56 -12.99 -6.00 -0.96
C PHE A 56 -11.74 -6.55 -0.25
N PRO A 57 -10.97 -5.75 0.53
CA PRO A 57 -9.87 -6.28 1.33
C PRO A 57 -10.30 -7.34 2.35
N ALA A 58 -11.40 -7.14 3.07
CA ALA A 58 -11.94 -8.12 4.01
C ALA A 58 -12.34 -9.42 3.28
N GLY A 59 -13.00 -9.32 2.13
CA GLY A 59 -13.32 -10.45 1.28
C GLY A 59 -12.08 -11.19 0.81
N MET A 60 -11.00 -10.49 0.48
CA MET A 60 -9.72 -11.09 0.09
C MET A 60 -9.10 -11.89 1.24
N VAL A 61 -9.08 -11.33 2.46
CA VAL A 61 -8.60 -12.02 3.67
C VAL A 61 -9.41 -13.30 3.94
N LEU A 62 -10.74 -13.21 3.86
CA LEU A 62 -11.62 -14.39 3.98
C LEU A 62 -11.36 -15.46 2.91
N GLY A 63 -10.94 -15.03 1.71
CA GLY A 63 -10.55 -15.93 0.63
C GLY A 63 -9.25 -16.67 0.93
N ILE A 64 -8.28 -16.00 1.57
CA ILE A 64 -7.03 -16.62 2.02
C ILE A 64 -7.29 -17.65 3.13
N THR A 65 -8.15 -17.31 4.09
CA THR A 65 -8.53 -18.23 5.20
C THR A 65 -9.54 -19.30 4.78
N ARG A 66 -9.89 -19.37 3.48
CA ARG A 66 -10.86 -20.33 2.92
C ARG A 66 -12.22 -20.32 3.63
N SER A 67 -12.66 -19.15 4.10
CA SER A 67 -13.95 -19.00 4.76
C SER A 67 -15.12 -19.06 3.77
N ARG A 68 -16.22 -19.71 4.16
CA ARG A 68 -17.48 -19.76 3.39
C ARG A 68 -18.08 -18.38 3.08
N TRP A 69 -17.74 -17.38 3.90
CA TRP A 69 -18.22 -16.00 3.75
C TRP A 69 -17.51 -15.21 2.65
N HIS A 70 -16.42 -15.73 2.10
CA HIS A 70 -15.70 -15.10 0.99
C HIS A 70 -16.63 -14.81 -0.19
N VAL A 71 -17.37 -15.80 -0.68
CA VAL A 71 -18.21 -15.65 -1.88
C VAL A 71 -19.37 -14.68 -1.65
N PRO A 72 -20.21 -14.81 -0.59
CA PRO A 72 -21.29 -13.86 -0.34
C PRO A 72 -20.82 -12.42 -0.19
N LEU A 73 -19.71 -12.20 0.53
CA LEU A 73 -19.17 -10.86 0.73
C LEU A 73 -18.68 -10.26 -0.59
N GLN A 74 -17.91 -11.01 -1.38
CA GLN A 74 -17.40 -10.55 -2.68
C GLN A 74 -18.54 -10.27 -3.68
N SER A 75 -19.55 -11.13 -3.75
CA SER A 75 -20.72 -10.92 -4.60
C SER A 75 -21.48 -9.65 -4.20
N THR A 76 -21.63 -9.40 -2.90
CA THR A 76 -22.22 -8.15 -2.38
C THR A 76 -21.38 -6.94 -2.76
N GLY A 77 -20.05 -7.04 -2.65
CA GLY A 77 -19.11 -6.01 -3.08
C GLY A 77 -19.32 -5.61 -4.54
N PHE A 78 -19.35 -6.59 -5.45
CA PHE A 78 -19.57 -6.32 -6.88
C PHE A 78 -20.94 -5.68 -7.16
N ALA A 79 -22.00 -6.13 -6.48
CA ALA A 79 -23.33 -5.54 -6.63
C ALA A 79 -23.35 -4.07 -6.16
N LEU A 80 -22.72 -3.78 -5.02
CA LEU A 80 -22.61 -2.42 -4.50
C LEU A 80 -21.72 -1.52 -5.38
N THR A 81 -20.64 -2.06 -5.95
CA THR A 81 -19.80 -1.33 -6.92
C THR A 81 -20.61 -0.95 -8.16
N LEU A 82 -21.42 -1.87 -8.70
CA LEU A 82 -22.29 -1.61 -9.85
C LEU A 82 -23.36 -0.57 -9.51
N ALA A 83 -24.02 -0.69 -8.35
CA ALA A 83 -24.97 0.30 -7.87
C ALA A 83 -24.30 1.69 -7.77
N GLY A 84 -23.13 1.77 -7.14
CA GLY A 84 -22.39 3.02 -7.03
C GLY A 84 -21.97 3.58 -8.39
N TYR A 85 -21.62 2.77 -9.39
CA TYR A 85 -21.34 3.24 -10.76
C TYR A 85 -22.55 3.98 -11.35
N PHE A 86 -23.76 3.43 -11.20
CA PHE A 86 -24.98 4.11 -11.63
C PHE A 86 -25.27 5.39 -10.84
N LEU A 87 -25.04 5.40 -9.52
CA LEU A 87 -25.18 6.63 -8.71
C LEU A 87 -24.23 7.73 -9.20
N GLY A 88 -23.00 7.36 -9.57
CA GLY A 88 -22.00 8.28 -10.09
C GLY A 88 -22.33 8.89 -11.46
N HIS A 89 -23.18 8.24 -12.27
CA HIS A 89 -23.60 8.76 -13.58
C HIS A 89 -24.97 9.45 -13.54
N LYS A 90 -25.78 9.21 -12.51
CA LYS A 90 -27.14 9.77 -12.37
C LYS A 90 -27.22 11.01 -11.47
N HIS A 91 -26.11 11.47 -10.91
CA HIS A 91 -26.13 12.67 -10.06
C HIS A 91 -26.48 13.91 -10.88
N LYS A 92 -27.29 14.80 -10.31
CA LYS A 92 -27.65 16.09 -10.92
C LYS A 92 -26.94 17.28 -10.27
N GLY A 93 -26.10 17.03 -9.26
CA GLY A 93 -25.28 18.04 -8.59
C GLY A 93 -24.07 18.46 -9.40
N ARG A 94 -23.02 18.89 -8.70
CA ARG A 94 -21.73 19.29 -9.29
C ARG A 94 -21.27 18.39 -10.42
N MET A 95 -21.09 18.96 -11.61
CA MET A 95 -20.62 18.25 -12.79
C MET A 95 -19.09 18.31 -12.87
N PHE A 96 -18.48 17.19 -13.26
CA PHE A 96 -17.04 17.10 -13.44
C PHE A 96 -16.71 16.93 -14.92
N LEU A 97 -15.65 17.59 -15.36
CA LEU A 97 -15.04 17.31 -16.65
C LEU A 97 -14.55 15.87 -16.70
N ASN A 98 -14.38 15.33 -17.91
CA ASN A 98 -13.74 14.04 -18.11
C ASN A 98 -12.43 13.98 -17.30
N SER A 99 -12.27 12.91 -16.54
CA SER A 99 -11.26 12.80 -15.51
C SER A 99 -10.64 11.41 -15.54
N VAL A 100 -9.41 11.35 -15.04
CA VAL A 100 -8.68 10.08 -14.89
C VAL A 100 -9.46 9.07 -14.02
N HIS A 101 -10.26 9.56 -13.07
CA HIS A 101 -11.15 8.72 -12.27
C HIS A 101 -12.22 8.01 -13.11
N GLY A 102 -12.91 8.74 -14.00
CA GLY A 102 -13.93 8.16 -14.88
C GLY A 102 -13.33 7.16 -15.88
N THR A 103 -12.20 7.51 -16.49
CA THR A 103 -11.49 6.61 -17.40
C THR A 103 -10.99 5.35 -16.69
N TYR A 104 -10.37 5.50 -15.52
CA TYR A 104 -9.88 4.36 -14.75
C TYR A 104 -11.03 3.48 -14.22
N ALA A 105 -12.17 4.07 -13.82
CA ALA A 105 -13.37 3.32 -13.47
C ALA A 105 -13.83 2.37 -14.59
N ASN A 106 -13.78 2.83 -15.84
CA ASN A 106 -14.14 2.00 -16.98
C ASN A 106 -13.13 0.87 -17.21
N ILE A 107 -11.83 1.13 -17.01
CA ILE A 107 -10.78 0.09 -17.07
C ILE A 107 -10.95 -0.95 -15.97
N LEU A 108 -11.41 -0.55 -14.76
CA LEU A 108 -11.61 -1.45 -13.62
C LEU A 108 -12.67 -2.52 -13.86
N PHE A 109 -13.56 -2.36 -14.84
CA PHE A 109 -14.48 -3.43 -15.21
C PHE A 109 -13.74 -4.68 -15.71
N ILE A 110 -12.57 -4.53 -16.34
CA ILE A 110 -11.79 -5.67 -16.84
C ILE A 110 -11.38 -6.62 -15.70
N PRO A 111 -10.66 -6.19 -14.64
CA PRO A 111 -10.33 -7.07 -13.53
C PRO A 111 -11.58 -7.52 -12.73
N ILE A 112 -12.65 -6.72 -12.67
CA ILE A 112 -13.93 -7.12 -12.04
C ILE A 112 -14.56 -8.30 -12.76
N PHE A 113 -14.80 -8.17 -14.07
CA PHE A 113 -15.39 -9.24 -14.88
C PHE A 113 -14.49 -10.48 -14.91
N THR A 114 -13.18 -10.30 -15.03
CA THR A 114 -12.22 -11.41 -15.00
C THR A 114 -12.31 -12.16 -13.67
N GLN A 115 -12.35 -11.45 -12.54
CA GLN A 115 -12.41 -12.08 -11.22
C GLN A 115 -13.74 -12.79 -10.97
N LEU A 116 -14.85 -12.21 -11.43
CA LEU A 116 -16.18 -12.82 -11.34
C LEU A 116 -16.27 -14.07 -12.20
N ALA A 117 -15.82 -14.01 -13.46
CA ALA A 117 -15.82 -15.15 -14.38
C ALA A 117 -14.94 -16.30 -13.86
N LEU A 118 -13.73 -15.99 -13.38
CA LEU A 118 -12.85 -16.99 -12.75
C LEU A 118 -13.47 -17.56 -11.48
N GLY A 119 -14.11 -16.73 -10.66
CA GLY A 119 -14.80 -17.18 -9.44
C GLY A 119 -15.93 -18.16 -9.74
N ILE A 120 -16.76 -17.87 -10.75
CA ILE A 120 -17.83 -18.76 -11.21
C ILE A 120 -17.24 -20.05 -11.77
N TYR A 121 -16.25 -19.97 -12.67
CA TYR A 121 -15.59 -21.12 -13.26
C TYR A 121 -15.00 -22.08 -12.21
N LEU A 122 -14.31 -21.53 -11.20
CA LEU A 122 -13.73 -22.34 -10.12
C LEU A 122 -14.79 -23.00 -9.24
N LYS A 123 -15.98 -22.41 -9.12
CA LYS A 123 -17.11 -22.96 -8.35
C LYS A 123 -17.89 -24.02 -9.12
N LEU A 124 -17.84 -24.01 -10.46
CA LEU A 124 -18.47 -25.02 -11.32
C LEU A 124 -17.70 -26.36 -11.34
N HIS A 125 -16.51 -26.45 -10.74
CA HIS A 125 -15.70 -27.69 -10.65
C HIS A 125 -15.42 -28.37 -12.02
N ILE A 126 -15.32 -27.55 -13.07
CA ILE A 126 -15.04 -28.00 -14.43
C ILE A 126 -13.51 -28.16 -14.63
N HIS A 127 -13.06 -29.25 -15.27
CA HIS A 127 -11.64 -29.52 -15.60
C HIS A 127 -10.67 -29.50 -14.40
N GLU A 128 -10.97 -30.31 -13.37
CA GLU A 128 -10.25 -30.29 -12.08
C GLU A 128 -8.74 -30.59 -12.15
N LYS A 129 -8.30 -31.45 -13.09
CA LYS A 129 -6.90 -31.91 -13.14
C LYS A 129 -6.00 -31.17 -14.14
N SER A 130 -6.56 -30.44 -15.10
CA SER A 130 -5.76 -29.78 -16.17
C SER A 130 -5.65 -28.27 -15.97
N ILE A 131 -6.77 -27.56 -16.05
CA ILE A 131 -6.78 -26.09 -16.16
C ILE A 131 -6.99 -25.42 -14.79
N ARG A 132 -7.69 -26.09 -13.87
CA ARG A 132 -8.04 -25.54 -12.55
C ARG A 132 -6.84 -25.01 -11.75
N PRO A 133 -5.68 -25.68 -11.66
CA PRO A 133 -4.54 -25.18 -10.87
C PRO A 133 -4.02 -23.83 -11.37
N TYR A 134 -4.04 -23.60 -12.68
CA TYR A 134 -3.63 -22.33 -13.28
C TYR A 134 -4.66 -21.24 -13.00
N MET A 135 -5.95 -21.55 -13.09
CA MET A 135 -7.03 -20.60 -12.84
C MET A 135 -7.13 -20.20 -11.36
N VAL A 136 -6.88 -21.12 -10.42
CA VAL A 136 -6.76 -20.79 -8.99
C VAL A 136 -5.62 -19.81 -8.74
N ARG A 137 -4.47 -20.02 -9.38
CA ARG A 137 -3.34 -19.10 -9.25
C ARG A 137 -3.65 -17.73 -9.86
N LEU A 138 -4.30 -17.69 -11.02
CA LEU A 138 -4.71 -16.44 -11.66
C LEU A 138 -5.72 -15.66 -10.80
N HIS A 139 -6.78 -16.32 -10.34
CA HIS A 139 -7.79 -15.76 -9.45
C HIS A 139 -7.18 -15.22 -8.14
N GLY A 140 -6.23 -15.96 -7.56
CA GLY A 140 -5.52 -15.54 -6.36
C GLY A 140 -4.58 -14.35 -6.58
N VAL A 141 -3.92 -14.26 -7.74
CA VAL A 141 -3.04 -13.13 -8.09
C VAL A 141 -3.86 -11.87 -8.33
N ILE A 142 -4.92 -11.97 -9.15
CA ILE A 142 -5.82 -10.85 -9.43
C ILE A 142 -6.48 -10.38 -8.14
N GLY A 143 -7.06 -11.29 -7.34
CA GLY A 143 -7.73 -10.93 -6.09
C GLY A 143 -6.83 -10.24 -5.07
N LYS A 144 -5.54 -10.59 -5.00
CA LYS A 144 -4.57 -9.91 -4.12
C LYS A 144 -4.17 -8.52 -4.61
N ALA A 145 -4.40 -8.19 -5.89
CA ALA A 145 -4.16 -6.86 -6.44
C ALA A 145 -5.32 -5.88 -6.22
N TYR A 146 -6.50 -6.36 -5.78
CA TYR A 146 -7.68 -5.50 -5.58
C TYR A 146 -7.48 -4.32 -4.63
N PRO A 147 -6.77 -4.46 -3.49
CA PRO A 147 -6.48 -3.30 -2.64
C PRO A 147 -5.72 -2.18 -3.37
N ILE A 148 -4.84 -2.54 -4.31
CA ILE A 148 -4.09 -1.58 -5.12
C ILE A 148 -5.04 -0.87 -6.11
N PHE A 149 -5.88 -1.63 -6.80
CA PHE A 149 -6.89 -1.08 -7.71
C PHE A 149 -7.86 -0.13 -6.99
N GLY A 150 -8.32 -0.53 -5.79
CA GLY A 150 -9.17 0.30 -4.94
C GLY A 150 -8.47 1.57 -4.48
N TRP A 151 -7.23 1.47 -4.01
CA TRP A 151 -6.43 2.62 -3.59
C TRP A 151 -6.29 3.66 -4.71
N VAL A 152 -5.85 3.24 -5.90
CA VAL A 152 -5.68 4.13 -7.06
C VAL A 152 -7.00 4.80 -7.43
N GLN A 153 -8.12 4.06 -7.43
CA GLN A 153 -9.43 4.61 -7.75
C GLN A 153 -9.92 5.64 -6.74
N MET A 154 -9.70 5.40 -5.45
CA MET A 154 -10.05 6.34 -4.38
C MET A 154 -9.21 7.62 -4.48
N VAL A 155 -7.90 7.50 -4.72
CA VAL A 155 -7.00 8.64 -4.92
C VAL A 155 -7.42 9.47 -6.14
N PHE A 156 -7.71 8.83 -7.28
CA PHE A 156 -8.21 9.53 -8.46
C PHE A 156 -9.57 10.19 -8.22
N GLY A 157 -10.43 9.57 -7.39
CA GLY A 157 -11.70 10.15 -6.96
C GLY A 157 -11.50 11.44 -6.17
N ILE A 158 -10.61 11.43 -5.18
CA ILE A 158 -10.25 12.62 -4.37
C ILE A 158 -9.66 13.71 -5.27
N ALA A 159 -8.73 13.35 -6.15
CA ALA A 159 -8.10 14.29 -7.08
C ALA A 159 -9.13 14.95 -8.02
N THR A 160 -10.12 14.18 -8.50
CA THR A 160 -11.19 14.69 -9.37
C THR A 160 -12.17 15.57 -8.61
N PHE A 161 -12.58 15.16 -7.41
CA PHE A 161 -13.50 15.91 -6.56
C PHE A 161 -12.95 17.28 -6.16
N ARG A 162 -11.66 17.31 -5.84
CA ARG A 162 -10.94 18.53 -5.44
C ARG A 162 -10.53 19.40 -6.61
N GLY A 163 -10.18 18.82 -7.75
CA GLY A 163 -9.88 19.54 -8.99
C GLY A 163 -8.52 20.25 -9.03
N TYR A 164 -7.66 20.07 -8.03
CA TYR A 164 -6.39 20.80 -7.89
C TYR A 164 -5.25 20.32 -8.83
N CYS A 165 -5.46 19.23 -9.59
CA CYS A 165 -4.43 18.61 -10.43
C CYS A 165 -4.46 19.06 -11.91
N ARG A 166 -5.19 20.13 -12.24
CA ARG A 166 -5.34 20.65 -13.62
C ARG A 166 -4.51 21.93 -13.83
N GLY A 167 -4.24 22.29 -15.08
CA GLY A 167 -3.67 23.60 -15.45
C GLY A 167 -2.19 23.80 -15.09
N GLY A 168 -1.30 22.88 -15.50
CA GLY A 168 0.15 23.00 -15.25
C GLY A 168 0.62 22.55 -13.85
N HIS A 169 -0.30 22.30 -12.92
CA HIS A 169 0.00 21.77 -11.58
C HIS A 169 0.01 20.22 -11.51
N LEU A 170 -0.09 19.53 -12.64
CA LEU A 170 -0.19 18.07 -12.70
C LEU A 170 1.02 17.37 -12.10
N GLY A 171 2.24 17.82 -12.43
CA GLY A 171 3.48 17.22 -11.91
C GLY A 171 3.59 17.30 -10.38
N GLN A 172 3.25 18.45 -9.80
CA GLN A 172 3.23 18.61 -8.34
C GLN A 172 2.17 17.71 -7.69
N CYS A 173 0.98 17.61 -8.27
CA CYS A 173 -0.06 16.71 -7.77
C CYS A 173 0.38 15.23 -7.84
N LEU A 174 0.95 14.81 -8.96
CA LEU A 174 1.42 13.45 -9.19
C LEU A 174 2.52 13.06 -8.19
N ALA A 175 3.50 13.94 -7.98
CA ALA A 175 4.56 13.73 -6.99
C ALA A 175 3.99 13.47 -5.59
N HIS A 176 3.03 14.28 -5.12
CA HIS A 176 2.45 14.14 -3.79
C HIS A 176 1.64 12.84 -3.63
N TYR A 177 0.79 12.49 -4.59
CA TYR A 177 -0.03 11.28 -4.48
C TYR A 177 0.76 9.98 -4.67
N ILE A 178 1.77 9.97 -5.56
CA ILE A 178 2.62 8.80 -5.77
C ILE A 178 3.54 8.60 -4.56
N MET A 179 4.20 9.66 -4.08
CA MET A 179 5.07 9.53 -2.91
C MET A 179 4.28 9.19 -1.65
N GLY A 180 3.17 9.90 -1.35
CA GLY A 180 2.35 9.66 -0.17
C GLY A 180 1.70 8.27 -0.15
N GLY A 181 0.97 7.91 -1.22
CA GLY A 181 0.37 6.57 -1.35
C GLY A 181 1.41 5.45 -1.34
N GLY A 182 2.62 5.81 -1.73
CA GLY A 182 3.78 4.98 -1.66
C GLY A 182 4.30 4.63 -0.27
N PHE A 183 4.50 5.64 0.59
CA PHE A 183 4.86 5.42 1.99
C PHE A 183 3.78 4.64 2.74
N ILE A 184 2.51 4.86 2.42
CA ILE A 184 1.40 4.05 2.95
C ILE A 184 1.54 2.60 2.49
N ALA A 185 1.78 2.35 1.21
CA ALA A 185 1.99 0.99 0.68
C ALA A 185 3.19 0.30 1.35
N TYR A 186 4.30 1.02 1.51
CA TYR A 186 5.49 0.56 2.22
C TYR A 186 5.18 0.20 3.68
N GLY A 187 4.46 1.05 4.40
CA GLY A 187 4.01 0.79 5.77
C GLY A 187 3.11 -0.45 5.87
N ILE A 188 2.20 -0.65 4.92
CA ILE A 188 1.34 -1.85 4.85
C ILE A 188 2.17 -3.12 4.59
N ILE A 189 3.11 -3.07 3.63
CA ILE A 189 4.00 -4.21 3.34
C ILE A 189 4.81 -4.56 4.59
N MET A 190 5.34 -3.55 5.27
CA MET A 190 6.07 -3.72 6.51
C MET A 190 5.20 -4.31 7.64
N ALA A 191 3.96 -3.85 7.79
CA ALA A 191 3.01 -4.45 8.72
C ALA A 191 2.75 -5.93 8.40
N ILE A 192 2.57 -6.27 7.12
CA ILE A 192 2.37 -7.67 6.70
C ILE A 192 3.61 -8.50 7.02
N LEU A 193 4.82 -8.02 6.71
CA LEU A 193 6.07 -8.75 6.94
C LEU A 193 6.35 -8.97 8.42
N LEU A 194 6.16 -7.95 9.25
CA LEU A 194 6.52 -7.98 10.68
C LEU A 194 5.45 -8.58 11.59
N LEU A 195 4.16 -8.49 11.23
CA LEU A 195 3.05 -8.92 12.09
C LEU A 195 2.45 -10.27 11.70
N VAL A 196 2.30 -10.53 10.41
CA VAL A 196 1.65 -11.75 9.89
C VAL A 196 2.66 -12.67 9.19
N GLY A 197 3.76 -12.08 8.73
CA GLY A 197 4.74 -12.74 7.87
C GLY A 197 5.80 -13.56 8.60
N GLU A 198 5.88 -13.56 9.94
CA GLU A 198 7.00 -14.16 10.68
C GLU A 198 7.26 -15.63 10.31
N ALA A 199 6.21 -16.46 10.29
CA ALA A 199 6.31 -17.86 9.87
C ALA A 199 6.69 -18.04 8.39
N TRP A 200 6.30 -17.10 7.52
CA TRP A 200 6.66 -17.12 6.10
C TRP A 200 8.10 -16.66 5.87
N VAL A 201 8.54 -15.59 6.54
CA VAL A 201 9.90 -15.07 6.49
C VAL A 201 10.87 -16.13 6.99
N ARG A 202 10.55 -16.80 8.12
CA ARG A 202 11.35 -17.92 8.65
C ARG A 202 11.50 -19.06 7.64
N ARG A 203 10.41 -19.45 6.95
CA ARG A 203 10.46 -20.47 5.87
C ARG A 203 11.22 -20.01 4.63
N SER A 204 11.27 -18.71 4.37
CA SER A 204 11.98 -18.15 3.20
C SER A 204 13.50 -18.18 3.37
N GLY A 205 14.01 -18.35 4.60
CA GLY A 205 15.44 -18.36 4.90
C GLY A 205 16.14 -17.03 4.63
N ARG A 206 15.39 -15.93 4.55
CA ARG A 206 15.86 -14.57 4.27
C ARG A 206 15.40 -13.62 5.36
N SER A 207 16.19 -12.57 5.61
CA SER A 207 15.88 -11.61 6.67
C SER A 207 14.75 -10.70 6.23
N PRO A 208 13.91 -10.19 7.15
CA PRO A 208 12.92 -9.17 6.83
C PRO A 208 13.54 -7.99 6.05
N GLU A 209 14.76 -7.61 6.41
CA GLU A 209 15.53 -6.50 5.83
C GLU A 209 15.94 -6.78 4.38
N TRP A 210 16.10 -8.05 3.99
CA TRP A 210 16.31 -8.42 2.59
C TRP A 210 15.08 -8.01 1.77
N TRP A 211 13.88 -8.39 2.22
CA TRP A 211 12.63 -8.04 1.55
C TRP A 211 12.38 -6.54 1.57
N ASP A 212 12.63 -5.91 2.71
CA ASP A 212 12.53 -4.47 2.90
C ASP A 212 13.42 -3.69 1.90
N SER A 213 14.67 -4.11 1.75
CA SER A 213 15.63 -3.52 0.81
C SER A 213 15.23 -3.72 -0.66
N TRP A 214 14.57 -4.83 -0.99
CA TRP A 214 13.98 -5.03 -2.32
C TRP A 214 12.80 -4.10 -2.58
N VAL A 215 11.96 -3.84 -1.57
CA VAL A 215 10.87 -2.87 -1.71
C VAL A 215 11.46 -1.49 -1.92
N ILE A 216 12.41 -1.04 -1.11
CA ILE A 216 13.08 0.26 -1.28
C ILE A 216 13.71 0.39 -2.67
N MET A 217 14.45 -0.63 -3.13
CA MET A 217 15.12 -0.61 -4.43
C MET A 217 14.14 -0.64 -5.62
N LEU A 218 13.06 -1.44 -5.57
CA LEU A 218 12.15 -1.61 -6.70
C LEU A 218 11.03 -0.57 -6.73
N TRP A 219 10.48 -0.23 -5.56
CA TRP A 219 9.23 0.51 -5.46
C TRP A 219 9.42 2.02 -5.64
N VAL A 220 10.37 2.67 -4.94
CA VAL A 220 10.59 4.13 -5.15
C VAL A 220 11.50 4.38 -6.33
N SER A 221 12.52 3.57 -6.50
CA SER A 221 13.63 3.99 -7.33
C SER A 221 13.43 3.76 -8.83
N ILE A 222 12.42 2.97 -9.23
CA ILE A 222 11.96 2.90 -10.63
C ILE A 222 11.02 4.07 -10.95
N PHE A 223 10.19 4.49 -9.99
CA PHE A 223 9.09 5.46 -10.18
C PHE A 223 9.37 6.88 -9.64
N ASN A 224 10.54 7.15 -9.06
CA ASN A 224 10.94 8.50 -8.59
C ASN A 224 12.23 8.94 -9.29
N THR A 225 13.21 8.05 -9.44
CA THR A 225 14.51 8.38 -10.07
C THR A 225 14.42 8.59 -11.58
N PHE A 226 13.57 7.83 -12.27
CA PHE A 226 13.55 7.78 -13.75
C PHE A 226 12.33 8.46 -14.40
N THR A 227 11.39 8.96 -13.59
CA THR A 227 10.09 9.46 -14.07
C THR A 227 9.83 10.92 -13.70
N GLU A 228 10.67 11.58 -12.90
CA GLU A 228 10.37 12.96 -12.49
C GLU A 228 10.70 13.99 -13.60
N HIS A 229 11.78 13.76 -14.36
CA HIS A 229 12.15 14.65 -15.46
C HIS A 229 11.47 14.23 -16.78
N HIS A 230 10.51 15.04 -17.23
CA HIS A 230 9.73 14.78 -18.44
C HIS A 230 10.28 15.51 -19.69
N GLY A 231 11.57 15.90 -19.67
CA GLY A 231 12.22 16.70 -20.71
C GLY A 231 12.05 18.20 -20.50
N GLY A 232 13.09 18.99 -20.80
CA GLY A 232 13.11 20.45 -20.65
C GLY A 232 14.31 20.94 -19.81
N GLY A 233 14.25 22.20 -19.36
CA GLY A 233 15.25 22.77 -18.45
C GLY A 233 15.11 22.20 -17.02
N TRP A 234 16.24 21.91 -16.36
CA TRP A 234 16.23 21.39 -14.99
C TRP A 234 15.74 22.44 -14.00
N SER A 235 14.70 22.10 -13.24
CA SER A 235 14.32 22.87 -12.06
C SER A 235 15.00 22.34 -10.80
N VAL A 236 15.12 23.19 -9.78
CA VAL A 236 15.65 22.80 -8.46
C VAL A 236 14.81 21.67 -7.84
N LYS A 237 13.50 21.65 -8.10
CA LYS A 237 12.58 20.61 -7.62
C LYS A 237 12.88 19.25 -8.25
N ASP A 238 13.15 19.22 -9.56
CA ASP A 238 13.48 17.98 -10.28
C ASP A 238 14.76 17.36 -9.72
N MET A 239 15.75 18.19 -9.40
CA MET A 239 17.00 17.74 -8.79
C MET A 239 16.77 17.16 -7.38
N GLN A 240 15.94 17.82 -6.56
CA GLN A 240 15.60 17.37 -5.20
C GLN A 240 14.84 16.03 -5.19
N HIS A 241 13.91 15.82 -6.12
CA HIS A 241 13.19 14.55 -6.23
C HIS A 241 14.08 13.44 -6.81
N THR A 242 14.87 13.75 -7.85
CA THR A 242 15.79 12.79 -8.48
C THR A 242 16.85 12.30 -7.50
N ILE A 243 17.46 13.19 -6.70
CA ILE A 243 18.50 12.79 -5.74
C ILE A 243 17.93 11.89 -4.63
N LEU A 244 16.68 12.14 -4.22
CA LEU A 244 15.98 11.27 -3.29
C LEU A 244 15.72 9.88 -3.89
N GLY A 245 15.33 9.81 -5.16
CA GLY A 245 15.22 8.56 -5.91
C GLY A 245 16.54 7.78 -5.96
N VAL A 246 17.65 8.45 -6.26
CA VAL A 246 19.01 7.87 -6.28
C VAL A 246 19.40 7.34 -4.90
N LEU A 247 19.14 8.09 -3.83
CA LEU A 247 19.40 7.67 -2.46
C LEU A 247 18.69 6.34 -2.16
N TRP A 248 17.41 6.20 -2.53
CA TRP A 248 16.66 4.96 -2.35
C TRP A 248 17.20 3.83 -3.24
N TRP A 249 17.65 4.13 -4.48
CA TRP A 249 18.13 3.11 -5.40
C TRP A 249 19.42 2.49 -4.88
N CYS A 250 20.40 3.34 -4.62
CA CYS A 250 21.72 2.96 -4.15
C CYS A 250 21.65 2.38 -2.73
N GLY A 251 20.85 2.99 -1.85
CA GLY A 251 20.63 2.51 -0.49
C GLY A 251 19.94 1.14 -0.46
N GLY A 252 18.92 0.93 -1.29
CA GLY A 252 18.26 -0.37 -1.43
C GLY A 252 19.21 -1.45 -1.97
N ALA A 253 20.01 -1.12 -2.99
CA ALA A 253 21.03 -2.03 -3.51
C ALA A 253 22.09 -2.40 -2.45
N LEU A 254 22.52 -1.44 -1.62
CA LEU A 254 23.42 -1.68 -0.49
C LEU A 254 22.77 -2.54 0.59
N GLY A 255 21.49 -2.30 0.93
CA GLY A 255 20.74 -3.10 1.89
C GLY A 255 20.61 -4.56 1.43
N ILE A 256 20.33 -4.78 0.14
CA ILE A 256 20.36 -6.11 -0.48
C ILE A 256 21.76 -6.70 -0.37
N PHE A 257 22.82 -5.97 -0.73
CA PHE A 257 24.19 -6.46 -0.64
C PHE A 257 24.55 -6.96 0.77
N LEU A 258 24.22 -6.18 1.79
CA LEU A 258 24.51 -6.52 3.19
C LEU A 258 23.65 -7.68 3.72
N ALA A 259 22.42 -7.84 3.24
CA ALA A 259 21.54 -8.94 3.66
C ALA A 259 21.76 -10.29 2.91
N ARG A 260 22.78 -10.41 2.03
CA ARG A 260 23.04 -11.61 1.21
C ARG A 260 23.16 -12.91 2.02
N ASN A 261 23.73 -12.83 3.22
CA ASN A 261 23.95 -13.97 4.12
C ASN A 261 22.97 -13.98 5.31
N ASN A 262 21.73 -13.56 5.08
CA ASN A 262 20.69 -13.45 6.12
C ASN A 262 21.09 -12.55 7.31
N GLN A 263 22.02 -11.64 7.06
CA GLN A 263 22.48 -10.67 8.05
C GLN A 263 21.44 -9.55 8.17
N ARG A 264 21.18 -9.13 9.40
CA ARG A 264 20.36 -7.96 9.70
C ARG A 264 21.12 -6.71 9.28
N ASN A 265 20.43 -5.71 8.75
CA ASN A 265 21.06 -4.42 8.42
C ASN A 265 20.10 -3.26 8.72
N VAL A 266 20.67 -2.14 9.15
CA VAL A 266 19.93 -0.93 9.53
C VAL A 266 19.72 0.03 8.35
N VAL A 267 20.20 -0.32 7.16
CA VAL A 267 20.23 0.55 5.98
C VAL A 267 18.83 1.06 5.59
N PRO A 268 17.76 0.23 5.57
CA PRO A 268 16.40 0.72 5.37
C PRO A 268 15.99 1.84 6.33
N GLY A 269 16.28 1.69 7.63
CA GLY A 269 15.98 2.70 8.64
C GLY A 269 16.74 4.00 8.42
N VAL A 270 18.01 3.91 8.04
CA VAL A 270 18.86 5.09 7.73
C VAL A 270 18.33 5.84 6.51
N ILE A 271 17.94 5.15 5.44
CA ILE A 271 17.39 5.78 4.23
C ILE A 271 16.11 6.55 4.56
N ILE A 272 15.23 5.97 5.38
CA ILE A 272 14.00 6.62 5.82
C ILE A 272 14.32 7.89 6.64
N ILE A 273 15.30 7.84 7.54
CA ILE A 273 15.73 9.02 8.32
C ILE A 273 16.27 10.13 7.41
N LEU A 274 17.17 9.79 6.47
CA LEU A 274 17.73 10.76 5.54
C LEU A 274 16.65 11.37 4.65
N THR A 275 15.67 10.58 4.24
CA THR A 275 14.50 11.05 3.51
C THR A 275 13.68 12.02 4.35
N GLY A 276 13.37 11.66 5.60
CA GLY A 276 12.63 12.52 6.51
C GLY A 276 13.35 13.84 6.78
N TRP A 277 14.67 13.81 6.93
CA TRP A 277 15.48 15.02 7.07
C TRP A 277 15.40 15.90 5.81
N GLY A 278 15.58 15.33 4.62
CA GLY A 278 15.46 16.07 3.36
C GLY A 278 14.07 16.69 3.15
N MET A 279 13.01 15.97 3.54
CA MET A 279 11.64 16.48 3.48
C MET A 279 11.35 17.56 4.53
N SER A 280 12.04 17.51 5.68
CA SER A 280 11.84 18.51 6.74
C SER A 280 12.28 19.92 6.37
N GLU A 281 13.25 20.01 5.46
CA GLU A 281 13.80 21.26 4.91
C GLU A 281 13.21 21.60 3.52
N HIS A 282 12.20 20.85 3.06
CA HIS A 282 11.65 21.01 1.73
C HIS A 282 10.70 22.22 1.65
N ALA A 283 11.25 23.38 1.29
CA ALA A 283 10.50 24.63 1.19
C ALA A 283 9.48 24.63 0.05
N GLN A 284 8.24 25.00 0.37
CA GLN A 284 7.13 25.17 -0.58
C GLN A 284 6.73 26.64 -0.73
N ALA A 285 5.95 26.92 -1.78
CA ALA A 285 5.47 28.29 -2.06
C ALA A 285 4.55 28.85 -0.95
N LEU A 286 3.86 27.97 -0.22
CA LEU A 286 2.97 28.32 0.88
C LEU A 286 3.59 27.84 2.20
N MET A 287 3.64 28.72 3.20
CA MET A 287 4.19 28.39 4.52
C MET A 287 3.49 27.19 5.17
N ILE A 288 2.17 27.09 5.00
CA ILE A 288 1.42 25.93 5.51
C ILE A 288 1.89 24.62 4.86
N SER A 289 2.20 24.63 3.56
CA SER A 289 2.70 23.44 2.86
C SER A 289 4.09 23.06 3.34
N THR A 290 4.97 24.04 3.59
CA THR A 290 6.29 23.81 4.20
C THR A 290 6.16 23.19 5.59
N LYS A 291 5.24 23.67 6.43
CA LYS A 291 4.99 23.09 7.75
C LYS A 291 4.44 21.66 7.68
N VAL A 292 3.59 21.36 6.70
CA VAL A 292 3.10 20.00 6.47
C VAL A 292 4.24 19.06 6.02
N HIS A 293 5.11 19.50 5.12
CA HIS A 293 6.31 18.73 4.72
C HIS A 293 7.29 18.54 5.88
N ALA A 294 7.43 19.54 6.76
CA ALA A 294 8.21 19.41 7.99
C ALA A 294 7.65 18.34 8.94
N MET A 295 6.35 18.36 9.18
CA MET A 295 5.69 17.33 10.01
C MET A 295 5.85 15.94 9.40
N PHE A 296 5.65 15.80 8.08
CA PHE A 296 5.92 14.57 7.35
C PHE A 296 7.36 14.09 7.54
N GLY A 297 8.34 14.98 7.37
CA GLY A 297 9.75 14.68 7.57
C GLY A 297 10.06 14.16 8.97
N TYR A 298 9.54 14.80 10.02
CA TYR A 298 9.73 14.36 11.40
C TYR A 298 9.09 13.00 11.69
N THR A 299 7.89 12.74 11.16
CA THR A 299 7.24 11.42 11.30
C THR A 299 8.04 10.31 10.61
N LEU A 300 8.61 10.57 9.41
CA LEU A 300 9.50 9.64 8.75
C LEU A 300 10.78 9.40 9.53
N MET A 301 11.43 10.44 10.05
CA MET A 301 12.61 10.28 10.91
C MET A 301 12.31 9.39 12.11
N LEU A 302 11.18 9.63 12.80
CA LEU A 302 10.73 8.80 13.91
C LEU A 302 10.47 7.35 13.49
N ALA A 303 9.84 7.13 12.32
CA ALA A 303 9.64 5.80 11.76
C ALA A 303 10.97 5.06 11.49
N GLY A 304 11.97 5.75 10.95
CA GLY A 304 13.28 5.18 10.71
C GLY A 304 14.05 4.89 12.01
N PHE A 305 13.98 5.77 13.02
CA PHE A 305 14.57 5.51 14.34
C PHE A 305 13.95 4.30 15.03
N THR A 306 12.62 4.22 15.05
CA THR A 306 11.92 3.07 15.63
C THR A 306 12.23 1.78 14.88
N ARG A 307 12.41 1.84 13.55
CA ARG A 307 12.88 0.69 12.76
C ARG A 307 14.29 0.25 13.15
N ILE A 308 15.23 1.18 13.34
CA ILE A 308 16.59 0.84 13.81
C ILE A 308 16.54 0.20 15.20
N ILE A 309 15.74 0.75 16.12
CA ILE A 309 15.58 0.18 17.46
C ILE A 309 15.00 -1.25 17.39
N GLU A 310 14.00 -1.47 16.53
CA GLU A 310 13.43 -2.80 16.33
C GLU A 310 14.48 -3.80 15.82
N ILE A 311 15.30 -3.38 14.85
CA ILE A 311 16.35 -4.22 14.26
C ILE A 311 17.44 -4.56 15.29
N CYS A 312 17.83 -3.61 16.14
CA CYS A 312 18.92 -3.78 17.09
C CYS A 312 18.52 -4.49 18.39
N PHE A 313 17.29 -4.28 18.89
CA PHE A 313 16.91 -4.68 20.26
C PHE A 313 15.81 -5.75 20.36
N PHE A 314 14.96 -5.93 19.35
CA PHE A 314 13.72 -6.71 19.49
C PHE A 314 13.61 -7.94 18.57
N SER A 315 14.71 -8.30 17.88
CA SER A 315 14.72 -9.48 17.03
C SER A 315 15.37 -10.69 17.69
N SER A 316 14.55 -11.75 17.81
CA SER A 316 14.96 -13.06 18.28
C SER A 316 16.01 -13.65 17.33
N PRO A 317 17.04 -14.36 17.83
CA PRO A 317 17.90 -15.14 16.97
C PRO A 317 17.04 -16.12 16.18
N THR A 318 17.29 -16.17 14.87
CA THR A 318 16.77 -17.19 13.96
C THR A 318 17.41 -18.53 14.34
N ASN A 319 17.11 -19.07 15.52
CA ASN A 319 17.54 -20.40 15.91
C ASN A 319 16.66 -21.41 15.14
N PRO A 320 17.24 -22.29 14.32
CA PRO A 320 16.49 -23.29 13.55
C PRO A 320 15.76 -24.35 14.38
N GLU A 321 15.87 -24.32 15.71
CA GLU A 321 15.62 -25.46 16.58
C GLU A 321 14.32 -25.40 17.39
N ALA A 322 13.56 -24.29 17.34
CA ALA A 322 12.26 -24.24 18.00
C ALA A 322 11.19 -24.93 17.14
N PRO A 323 10.49 -25.96 17.64
CA PRO A 323 9.40 -26.60 16.91
C PRO A 323 8.37 -25.56 16.49
N VAL A 324 7.84 -25.73 15.28
CA VAL A 324 6.74 -24.91 14.77
C VAL A 324 5.50 -25.27 15.59
N GLU A 325 5.15 -24.46 16.59
CA GLU A 325 3.77 -24.41 17.06
C GLU A 325 2.93 -23.85 15.91
N ASP A 326 1.89 -24.60 15.57
CA ASP A 326 0.95 -24.30 14.50
C ASP A 326 0.17 -23.03 14.87
N ASP A 327 0.16 -22.02 13.98
CA ASP A 327 -0.51 -20.73 14.19
C ASP A 327 -2.05 -20.84 14.25
N ASP A 328 -2.61 -22.06 14.21
CA ASP A 328 -4.04 -22.32 14.38
C ASP A 328 -4.53 -22.12 15.83
N ASN A 329 -3.62 -21.97 16.80
CA ASN A 329 -3.97 -21.58 18.17
C ASN A 329 -3.84 -20.07 18.36
N SER A 330 -4.92 -19.35 18.06
CA SER A 330 -5.08 -17.98 18.51
C SER A 330 -5.09 -17.94 20.04
N GLU A 331 -3.99 -17.57 20.70
CA GLU A 331 -3.97 -17.19 22.11
C GLU A 331 -4.67 -15.84 22.34
N HIS A 332 -5.94 -15.79 21.97
CA HIS A 332 -6.89 -14.75 22.28
C HIS A 332 -8.08 -15.41 22.99
N THR A 333 -7.81 -16.10 24.09
CA THR A 333 -8.87 -16.49 25.02
C THR A 333 -8.55 -15.90 26.38
N LEU A 334 -9.38 -14.94 26.79
CA LEU A 334 -9.45 -14.38 28.12
C LEU A 334 -9.64 -15.52 29.14
N ALA A 335 -8.58 -15.95 29.83
CA ALA A 335 -8.70 -16.71 31.07
C ALA A 335 -7.43 -16.53 31.91
N ALA A 336 -7.62 -15.94 33.09
CA ALA A 336 -6.61 -15.81 34.11
C ALA A 336 -6.03 -17.18 34.49
N GLN A 337 -4.70 -17.27 34.55
CA GLN A 337 -4.04 -18.27 35.40
C GLN A 337 -3.26 -17.55 36.50
N SER A 338 -3.76 -17.76 37.71
CA SER A 338 -3.24 -17.35 39.00
C SER A 338 -1.76 -17.73 39.21
N PRO A 339 -0.99 -16.92 39.96
CA PRO A 339 0.45 -17.09 40.06
C PRO A 339 0.82 -18.19 41.06
N ARG A 340 1.57 -19.21 40.61
CA ARG A 340 2.40 -19.99 41.52
C ARG A 340 3.71 -19.23 41.77
N PHE A 341 3.94 -19.05 43.05
CA PHE A 341 5.05 -18.40 43.73
C PHE A 341 6.43 -18.88 43.22
N SER A 342 7.28 -17.96 42.74
CA SER A 342 8.73 -18.09 42.89
C SER A 342 9.38 -16.72 43.00
N SER A 343 9.92 -16.47 44.19
CA SER A 343 10.71 -15.33 44.61
C SER A 343 11.97 -15.16 43.75
N GLY A 344 12.27 -13.94 43.30
CA GLY A 344 13.51 -13.63 42.60
C GLY A 344 13.58 -12.18 42.15
N MET A 345 14.52 -11.43 42.73
CA MET A 345 14.75 -10.00 42.56
C MET A 345 15.16 -9.64 41.13
N GLY A 346 14.44 -8.72 40.48
CA GLY A 346 15.02 -7.71 39.57
C GLY A 346 15.57 -8.11 38.20
N LEU A 347 14.89 -8.95 37.41
CA LEU A 347 15.03 -8.93 35.94
C LEU A 347 13.63 -8.86 35.31
N PRO A 348 13.40 -8.09 34.22
CA PRO A 348 12.15 -8.21 33.48
C PRO A 348 12.02 -9.67 33.06
N SER A 349 10.91 -10.32 33.44
CA SER A 349 10.63 -11.67 33.01
C SER A 349 10.76 -11.75 31.49
N GLU A 350 11.27 -12.85 30.96
CA GLU A 350 11.44 -13.08 29.52
C GLU A 350 10.12 -12.84 28.75
N SER A 351 8.99 -13.09 29.43
CA SER A 351 7.62 -12.79 28.99
C SER A 351 7.33 -11.28 28.79
N SER A 352 7.89 -10.41 29.64
CA SER A 352 7.72 -8.95 29.53
C SER A 352 8.52 -8.37 28.36
N ARG A 353 9.76 -8.84 28.13
CA ARG A 353 10.55 -8.42 26.96
C ARG A 353 9.94 -8.90 25.65
N THR A 354 9.44 -10.13 25.59
CA THR A 354 8.78 -10.66 24.39
C THR A 354 7.46 -9.95 24.10
N SER A 355 6.69 -9.59 25.13
CA SER A 355 5.47 -8.78 24.97
C SER A 355 5.79 -7.35 24.49
N ALA A 356 6.81 -6.70 25.08
CA ALA A 356 7.28 -5.39 24.63
C ALA A 356 7.81 -5.44 23.18
N ALA A 357 8.53 -6.50 22.81
CA ALA A 357 9.00 -6.72 21.44
C ALA A 357 7.84 -6.84 20.45
N LYS A 358 6.80 -7.62 20.78
CA LYS A 358 5.58 -7.76 19.97
C LYS A 358 4.91 -6.40 19.75
N VAL A 359 4.70 -5.62 20.82
CA VAL A 359 4.09 -4.28 20.72
C VAL A 359 4.96 -3.33 19.90
N PHE A 360 6.27 -3.35 20.10
CA PHE A 360 7.20 -2.45 19.41
C PHE A 360 7.29 -2.74 17.90
N ARG A 361 7.06 -3.99 17.46
CA ARG A 361 6.99 -4.35 16.02
C ARG A 361 5.87 -3.65 15.26
N HIS A 362 4.82 -3.19 15.94
CA HIS A 362 3.73 -2.41 15.31
C HIS A 362 4.09 -0.94 15.06
N LEU A 363 5.07 -0.41 15.80
CA LEU A 363 5.36 1.02 15.83
C LEU A 363 5.96 1.55 14.51
N PRO A 364 6.98 0.91 13.89
CA PRO A 364 7.51 1.40 12.63
C PRO A 364 6.48 1.39 11.48
N PRO A 365 5.70 0.30 11.26
CA PRO A 365 4.64 0.31 10.25
C PRO A 365 3.57 1.37 10.50
N PHE A 366 3.14 1.56 11.75
CA PHE A 366 2.15 2.58 12.10
C PHE A 366 2.64 3.99 11.77
N LEU A 367 3.88 4.31 12.12
CA LEU A 367 4.48 5.62 11.85
C LEU A 367 4.62 5.88 10.35
N LEU A 368 5.01 4.87 9.57
CA LEU A 368 5.09 4.98 8.10
C LEU A 368 3.73 5.23 7.45
N VAL A 369 2.68 4.54 7.92
CA VAL A 369 1.31 4.76 7.44
C VAL A 369 0.78 6.12 7.88
N SER A 370 1.11 6.59 9.09
CA SER A 370 0.68 7.91 9.58
C SER A 370 1.38 9.08 8.89
N ALA A 371 2.55 8.83 8.30
CA ALA A 371 3.34 9.85 7.60
C ALA A 371 2.78 10.13 6.19
N GLY A 372 2.37 9.08 5.46
CA GLY A 372 1.81 9.23 4.11
C GLY A 372 0.35 9.63 4.12
#